data_AF-A0AA43LSN6-F1
#
_entry.id   AF-A0AA43LSN6-F1
#
_cell.length_a   1.000
_cell.length_b   1.000
_cell.length_c   1.000
_cell.angle_alpha   90.00
_cell.angle_beta   90.00
_cell.angle_gamma   90.00
#
_symmetry.space_group_name_H-M   'P 1'
#
loop_
_entity.id
_entity.type
_entity.pdbx_description
1 polymer ?
#
loop_
_entity_poly.entity_id
_entity_poly.type
_entity_poly.pdbx_seq_one_letter_code
_entity_poly.pdbx_strand_id
1 'polypeptide(L)'
;MYMIFFKKKIKKRAVLMKVGEEEIENGYPYGIIEPLWWSVVIYEGEEKYNKDLQPFSLPQRYILAIEWYISEVNNGGHSQFFFNSTGIVWKDALEGLKVIQHKEAYEVLEEATNLFQTSPSMNRTERIKQMDDLNLDFDELDTRFYKISDLDKSIMEYIKRNKEQFYFNGKVKKGF
;
A
#
# COMPACT_ATOMS: atom_id res chain seq x y z
N MET A 1 -46.18 4.66 -0.08
CA MET A 1 -46.01 3.31 0.50
C MET A 1 -44.52 3.00 0.53
N TYR A 2 -44.05 2.49 1.67
CA TYR A 2 -42.66 2.37 2.14
C TYR A 2 -41.63 1.78 1.16
N MET A 3 -40.37 2.21 1.30
CA MET A 3 -39.29 1.33 1.79
C MET A 3 -38.04 2.14 2.19
N ILE A 4 -37.92 2.43 3.49
CA ILE A 4 -36.66 2.84 4.12
C ILE A 4 -35.83 1.56 4.31
N PHE A 5 -34.77 1.39 3.52
CA PHE A 5 -33.80 0.34 3.75
C PHE A 5 -32.93 0.69 4.97
N PHE A 6 -33.24 0.11 6.12
CA PHE A 6 -32.29 0.04 7.23
C PHE A 6 -31.15 -0.92 6.83
N LYS A 7 -30.05 -0.39 6.32
CA LYS A 7 -28.78 -1.13 6.27
C LYS A 7 -28.36 -1.42 7.72
N LYS A 8 -28.56 -2.65 8.17
CA LYS A 8 -28.06 -3.15 9.45
C LYS A 8 -26.53 -3.00 9.44
N LYS A 9 -25.99 -2.01 10.14
CA LYS A 9 -24.54 -1.86 10.32
C LYS A 9 -24.05 -3.11 11.05
N ILE A 10 -23.44 -4.05 10.33
CA ILE A 10 -22.69 -5.15 10.93
C ILE A 10 -21.59 -4.48 11.77
N LYS A 11 -21.65 -4.63 13.10
CA LYS A 11 -20.60 -4.14 13.99
C LYS A 11 -19.34 -4.95 13.68
N LYS A 12 -18.40 -4.35 12.94
CA LYS A 12 -17.09 -4.94 12.71
C LYS A 12 -16.43 -5.16 14.07
N ARG A 13 -16.16 -6.43 14.41
CA ARG A 13 -15.55 -6.79 15.69
C ARG A 13 -14.09 -6.35 15.65
N ALA A 14 -13.68 -5.57 16.65
CA ALA A 14 -12.28 -5.24 16.82
C ALA A 14 -11.51 -6.50 17.24
N VAL A 15 -10.37 -6.76 16.61
CA VAL A 15 -9.47 -7.89 16.91
C VAL A 15 -8.23 -7.34 17.60
N LEU A 16 -7.81 -7.96 18.69
CA LEU A 16 -6.53 -7.64 19.31
C LEU A 16 -5.43 -8.25 18.45
N MET A 17 -4.52 -7.41 17.98
CA MET A 17 -3.36 -7.82 17.19
C MET A 17 -2.09 -7.44 17.94
N LYS A 18 -1.09 -8.30 17.84
CA LYS A 18 0.24 -8.08 18.37
C LYS A 18 1.25 -8.39 17.29
N VAL A 19 2.22 -7.51 17.12
CA VAL A 19 3.43 -7.72 16.32
C VAL A 19 4.59 -7.43 17.26
N GLY A 20 5.36 -8.45 17.58
CA GLY A 20 6.56 -8.39 18.42
C GLY A 20 7.71 -9.15 17.76
N GLU A 21 8.73 -9.47 18.57
CA GLU A 21 9.92 -10.17 18.07
C GLU A 21 9.62 -11.54 17.47
N GLU A 22 8.77 -12.34 18.12
CA GLU A 22 8.40 -13.68 17.63
C GLU A 22 7.65 -13.62 16.30
N GLU A 23 6.72 -12.68 16.14
CA GLU A 23 5.96 -12.48 14.91
C GLU A 23 6.84 -11.96 13.76
N ILE A 24 7.85 -11.13 14.07
CA ILE A 24 8.80 -10.63 13.06
C ILE A 24 9.80 -11.72 12.63
N GLU A 25 10.29 -12.55 13.57
CA GLU A 25 11.30 -13.55 13.24
C GLU A 25 10.76 -14.70 12.40
N ASN A 26 9.50 -15.09 12.65
CA ASN A 26 8.85 -16.24 12.00
C ASN A 26 7.81 -15.83 10.95
N GLY A 27 7.57 -14.53 10.78
CA GLY A 27 6.55 -14.00 9.89
C GLY A 27 7.01 -13.75 8.47
N TYR A 28 6.11 -13.16 7.70
CA TYR A 28 6.30 -12.63 6.36
C TYR A 28 5.75 -11.21 6.30
N PRO A 29 6.16 -10.38 5.33
CA PRO A 29 5.87 -8.95 5.30
C PRO A 29 4.41 -8.59 5.56
N TYR A 30 3.49 -9.20 4.81
CA TYR A 30 2.05 -8.97 4.95
C TYR A 30 1.50 -9.30 6.35
N GLY A 31 1.97 -10.37 7.00
CA GLY A 31 1.55 -10.70 8.37
C GLY A 31 1.98 -9.65 9.40
N ILE A 32 3.15 -9.03 9.18
CA ILE A 32 3.70 -7.99 10.06
C ILE A 32 2.95 -6.66 9.89
N ILE A 33 2.47 -6.34 8.68
CA ILE A 33 1.68 -5.12 8.44
C ILE A 33 0.17 -5.34 8.51
N GLU A 34 -0.30 -6.53 8.87
CA GLU A 34 -1.73 -6.85 8.96
C GLU A 34 -2.54 -5.82 9.79
N PRO A 35 -2.04 -5.29 10.93
CA PRO A 35 -2.73 -4.23 11.66
C PRO A 35 -3.03 -2.99 10.82
N LEU A 36 -2.09 -2.60 9.95
CA LEU A 36 -2.24 -1.47 9.04
C LEU A 36 -3.15 -1.84 7.87
N TRP A 37 -2.93 -3.01 7.26
CA TRP A 37 -3.75 -3.50 6.17
C TRP A 37 -5.24 -3.48 6.51
N TRP A 38 -5.57 -3.86 7.76
CA TRP A 38 -6.95 -3.89 8.22
C TRP A 38 -7.48 -2.53 8.63
N SER A 39 -6.66 -1.57 9.07
CA SER A 39 -7.15 -0.32 9.67
C SER A 39 -7.05 0.90 8.78
N VAL A 40 -6.09 0.94 7.84
CA VAL A 40 -5.83 2.10 7.00
C VAL A 40 -6.79 2.11 5.82
N VAL A 41 -7.56 3.19 5.68
CA VAL A 41 -8.53 3.36 4.62
C VAL A 41 -7.92 4.12 3.43
N ILE A 42 -7.81 3.44 2.29
CA ILE A 42 -7.25 3.99 1.04
C ILE A 42 -8.32 4.50 0.06
N TYR A 43 -9.62 4.33 0.36
CA TYR A 43 -10.73 4.62 -0.56
C TYR A 43 -11.57 5.84 -0.19
N GLU A 44 -11.25 6.54 0.91
CA GLU A 44 -11.96 7.75 1.37
C GLU A 44 -11.12 9.04 1.18
N GLY A 45 -10.10 8.98 0.32
CA GLY A 45 -9.27 10.14 -0.04
C GLY A 45 -8.09 10.39 0.91
N GLU A 46 -7.29 11.40 0.55
CA GLU A 46 -5.97 11.65 1.15
C GLU A 46 -6.02 12.07 2.62
N GLU A 47 -7.02 12.88 3.01
CA GLU A 47 -7.17 13.28 4.41
C GLU A 47 -7.41 12.07 5.32
N LYS A 48 -8.28 11.15 4.90
CA LYS A 48 -8.57 9.93 5.67
C LYS A 48 -7.36 9.01 5.72
N TYR A 49 -6.71 8.81 4.58
CA TYR A 49 -5.49 8.01 4.48
C TYR A 49 -4.41 8.53 5.45
N ASN A 50 -4.09 9.82 5.38
CA ASN A 50 -3.09 10.46 6.22
C ASN A 50 -3.45 10.41 7.71
N LYS A 51 -4.74 10.55 8.05
CA LYS A 51 -5.24 10.44 9.43
C LYS A 51 -5.09 9.02 9.99
N ASP A 52 -5.41 8.01 9.20
CA ASP A 52 -5.30 6.61 9.64
C ASP A 52 -3.86 6.14 9.79
N LEU A 53 -2.93 6.73 9.02
CA LEU A 53 -1.51 6.44 9.15
C LEU A 53 -0.89 7.03 10.43
N GLN A 54 -1.44 8.11 11.01
CA GLN A 54 -0.84 8.82 12.14
C GLN A 54 -0.37 7.93 13.31
N PRO A 55 -1.12 6.91 13.76
CA PRO A 55 -0.71 6.07 14.88
C PRO A 55 0.46 5.13 14.56
N PHE A 56 0.82 4.94 13.29
CA PHE A 56 1.82 3.97 12.85
C PHE A 56 3.17 4.65 12.58
N SER A 57 4.24 3.90 12.80
CA SER A 57 5.60 4.38 12.52
C SER A 57 5.82 4.55 11.02
N LEU A 58 6.75 5.42 10.65
CA LEU A 58 7.06 5.65 9.24
C LEU A 58 7.49 4.36 8.51
N PRO A 59 8.34 3.47 9.08
CA PRO A 59 8.63 2.17 8.47
C PRO A 59 7.40 1.29 8.23
N GLN A 60 6.42 1.26 9.14
CA GLN A 60 5.20 0.49 8.94
C GLN A 60 4.39 1.02 7.75
N ARG A 61 4.30 2.35 7.60
CA ARG A 61 3.57 3.00 6.50
C ARG A 61 4.20 2.67 5.14
N TYR A 62 5.53 2.69 5.07
CA TYR A 62 6.25 2.31 3.86
C TYR A 62 5.99 0.86 3.45
N ILE A 63 6.08 -0.08 4.40
CA ILE A 63 5.82 -1.48 4.07
C ILE A 63 4.35 -1.69 3.69
N LEU A 64 3.39 -1.04 4.36
CA LEU A 64 1.98 -1.07 3.93
C LEU A 64 1.83 -0.60 2.46
N ALA A 65 2.46 0.50 2.09
CA ALA A 65 2.35 1.06 0.75
C ALA A 65 3.00 0.14 -0.31
N ILE A 66 4.15 -0.46 0.00
CA ILE A 66 4.81 -1.44 -0.86
C ILE A 66 3.94 -2.69 -1.02
N GLU A 67 3.34 -3.23 0.04
CA GLU A 67 2.46 -4.40 -0.03
C GLU A 67 1.22 -4.13 -0.90
N TRP A 68 0.62 -2.94 -0.79
CA TRP A 68 -0.48 -2.53 -1.66
C TRP A 68 -0.04 -2.41 -3.13
N TYR A 69 1.14 -1.85 -3.37
CA TYR A 69 1.73 -1.77 -4.71
C TYR A 69 1.97 -3.16 -5.32
N ILE A 70 2.61 -4.06 -4.59
CA ILE A 70 2.82 -5.46 -4.99
C ILE A 70 1.47 -6.14 -5.30
N SER A 71 0.49 -5.99 -4.41
CA SER A 71 -0.81 -6.64 -4.55
C SER A 71 -1.57 -6.18 -5.80
N GLU A 72 -1.55 -4.88 -6.11
CA GLU A 72 -2.25 -4.36 -7.29
C GLU A 72 -1.54 -4.72 -8.60
N VAL A 73 -0.20 -4.55 -8.64
CA VAL A 73 0.57 -4.84 -9.87
C VAL A 73 0.52 -6.33 -10.19
N ASN A 74 0.64 -7.22 -9.22
CA ASN A 74 0.49 -8.66 -9.47
C ASN A 74 -0.93 -9.06 -9.91
N ASN A 75 -1.96 -8.26 -9.58
CA ASN A 75 -3.34 -8.57 -9.95
C ASN A 75 -3.76 -7.98 -11.30
N GLY A 76 -3.21 -6.83 -11.70
CA GLY A 76 -3.61 -6.15 -12.93
C GLY A 76 -2.63 -5.10 -13.46
N GLY A 77 -1.36 -5.20 -13.10
CA GLY A 77 -0.30 -4.29 -13.55
C GLY A 77 -0.35 -2.90 -12.92
N HIS A 78 0.58 -2.05 -13.33
CA HIS A 78 0.61 -0.64 -12.91
C HIS A 78 -0.64 0.12 -13.35
N SER A 79 -1.26 -0.26 -14.46
CA SER A 79 -2.57 0.25 -14.89
C SER A 79 -3.61 0.12 -13.78
N GLN A 80 -3.74 -1.06 -13.17
CA GLN A 80 -4.68 -1.26 -12.07
C GLN A 80 -4.27 -0.49 -10.82
N PHE A 81 -2.99 -0.50 -10.46
CA PHE A 81 -2.46 0.23 -9.31
C PHE A 81 -2.81 1.73 -9.36
N PHE A 82 -2.52 2.40 -10.47
CA PHE A 82 -2.81 3.83 -10.62
C PHE A 82 -4.30 4.12 -10.85
N PHE A 83 -5.03 3.26 -11.56
CA PHE A 83 -6.46 3.44 -11.81
C PHE A 83 -7.31 3.30 -10.53
N ASN A 84 -6.95 2.38 -9.64
CA ASN A 84 -7.69 2.14 -8.40
C ASN A 84 -7.43 3.21 -7.35
N SER A 85 -8.23 3.18 -6.27
CA SER A 85 -8.00 4.04 -5.10
C SER A 85 -6.62 3.78 -4.47
N THR A 86 -6.08 2.57 -4.64
CA THR A 86 -4.77 2.16 -4.16
C THR A 86 -3.62 3.02 -4.66
N GLY A 87 -3.76 3.65 -5.83
CA GLY A 87 -2.79 4.62 -6.34
C GLY A 87 -2.50 5.76 -5.37
N ILE A 88 -3.34 6.01 -4.35
CA ILE A 88 -3.05 6.99 -3.30
C ILE A 88 -1.77 6.69 -2.50
N VAL A 89 -1.30 5.44 -2.46
CA VAL A 89 -0.11 5.05 -1.70
C VAL A 89 1.20 5.24 -2.48
N TRP A 90 1.15 5.71 -3.73
CA TRP A 90 2.31 5.69 -4.65
C TRP A 90 3.55 6.41 -4.09
N LYS A 91 3.37 7.54 -3.40
CA LYS A 91 4.48 8.31 -2.80
C LYS A 91 5.16 7.52 -1.69
N ASP A 92 4.37 6.93 -0.81
CA ASP A 92 4.86 6.14 0.32
C ASP A 92 5.50 4.82 -0.16
N ALA A 93 4.97 4.22 -1.23
CA ALA A 93 5.57 3.05 -1.86
C ALA A 93 6.93 3.38 -2.47
N LEU A 94 7.03 4.48 -3.23
CA LEU A 94 8.28 4.91 -3.87
C LEU A 94 9.37 5.21 -2.84
N GLU A 95 9.06 5.99 -1.80
CA GLU A 95 10.05 6.26 -0.74
C GLU A 95 10.33 5.04 0.13
N GLY A 96 9.37 4.16 0.32
CA GLY A 96 9.61 2.87 0.95
C GLY A 96 10.65 2.04 0.19
N LEU A 97 10.47 1.88 -1.14
CA LEU A 97 11.39 1.13 -2.00
C LEU A 97 12.80 1.71 -1.96
N LYS A 98 12.92 3.05 -1.93
CA LYS A 98 14.19 3.75 -1.76
C LYS A 98 14.84 3.48 -0.40
N VAL A 99 14.06 3.56 0.69
CA VAL A 99 14.55 3.37 2.07
C VAL A 99 14.99 1.93 2.32
N ILE A 100 14.28 0.94 1.76
CA ILE A 100 14.71 -0.46 1.83
C ILE A 100 15.87 -0.77 0.87
N GLN A 101 16.24 0.18 0.01
CA GLN A 101 17.31 0.10 -0.99
C GLN A 101 17.07 -0.97 -2.05
N HIS A 102 15.80 -1.21 -2.42
CA HIS A 102 15.47 -2.12 -3.51
C HIS A 102 15.47 -1.37 -4.84
N LYS A 103 16.64 -1.32 -5.48
CA LYS A 103 16.89 -0.51 -6.66
C LYS A 103 15.95 -0.83 -7.82
N GLU A 104 15.81 -2.10 -8.18
CA GLU A 104 15.04 -2.53 -9.36
C GLU A 104 13.55 -2.14 -9.24
N ALA A 105 12.94 -2.43 -8.09
CA ALA A 105 11.55 -2.07 -7.82
C ALA A 105 11.37 -0.54 -7.73
N TYR A 106 12.32 0.17 -7.11
CA TYR A 106 12.32 1.63 -7.06
C TYR A 106 12.34 2.23 -8.47
N GLU A 107 13.26 1.79 -9.33
CA GLU A 107 13.38 2.30 -10.70
C GLU A 107 12.11 2.02 -11.52
N VAL A 108 11.52 0.83 -11.38
CA VAL A 108 10.25 0.50 -12.06
C VAL A 108 9.13 1.46 -11.63
N LEU A 109 8.94 1.66 -10.33
CA LEU A 109 7.88 2.56 -9.85
C LEU A 109 8.19 4.03 -10.18
N GLU A 110 9.45 4.46 -10.05
CA GLU A 110 9.90 5.80 -10.41
C GLU A 110 9.61 6.10 -11.88
N GLU A 111 10.01 5.20 -12.78
CA GLU A 111 9.72 5.31 -14.21
C GLU A 111 8.21 5.34 -14.48
N ALA A 112 7.43 4.47 -13.83
CA ALA A 112 5.98 4.46 -13.95
C ALA A 112 5.36 5.81 -13.51
N THR A 113 5.86 6.43 -12.44
CA THR A 113 5.40 7.76 -12.01
C THR A 113 5.83 8.87 -12.98
N ASN A 114 6.99 8.74 -13.63
CA ASN A 114 7.50 9.72 -14.58
C ASN A 114 6.70 9.76 -15.89
N LEU A 115 6.02 8.66 -16.26
CA LEU A 115 5.11 8.63 -17.41
C LEU A 115 3.97 9.66 -17.31
N PHE A 116 3.59 10.06 -16.10
CA PHE A 116 2.56 11.10 -15.88
C PHE A 116 3.02 12.52 -16.26
N GLN A 117 4.31 12.73 -16.58
CA GLN A 117 4.97 14.03 -16.90
C GLN A 117 4.87 15.11 -15.80
N THR A 118 4.04 14.85 -14.80
CA THR A 118 3.75 15.56 -13.57
C THR A 118 3.61 14.49 -12.49
N SER A 119 3.51 14.88 -11.21
CA SER A 119 3.23 13.89 -10.18
C SER A 119 1.82 13.28 -10.38
N PRO A 120 1.65 11.95 -10.24
CA PRO A 120 0.33 11.33 -10.20
C PRO A 120 -0.53 11.99 -9.10
N SER A 121 -1.73 12.45 -9.46
CA SER A 121 -2.63 13.10 -8.50
C SER A 121 -3.01 12.13 -7.39
N MET A 122 -3.15 12.63 -6.16
CA MET A 122 -3.69 11.84 -5.03
C MET A 122 -5.19 11.61 -5.20
N ASN A 123 -5.88 12.51 -5.91
CA ASN A 123 -7.28 12.35 -6.27
C ASN A 123 -7.42 11.33 -7.40
N ARG A 124 -8.20 10.27 -7.17
CA ARG A 124 -8.39 9.18 -8.13
C ARG A 124 -8.97 9.66 -9.47
N THR A 125 -9.98 10.53 -9.45
CA THR A 125 -10.63 11.01 -10.69
C THR A 125 -9.66 11.83 -11.54
N GLU A 126 -8.88 12.71 -10.92
CA GLU A 126 -7.85 13.47 -11.62
C GLU A 126 -6.73 12.58 -12.15
N ARG A 127 -6.30 11.58 -11.36
CA ARG A 127 -5.27 10.63 -11.77
C ARG A 127 -5.70 9.78 -12.96
N ILE A 128 -6.95 9.30 -12.99
CA ILE A 128 -7.51 8.60 -14.16
C ILE A 128 -7.49 9.53 -15.37
N LYS A 129 -7.89 10.80 -15.21
CA LYS A 129 -7.82 11.77 -16.31
C LYS A 129 -6.39 11.95 -16.81
N GLN A 130 -5.39 12.01 -15.92
CA GLN A 130 -3.98 12.06 -16.33
C GLN A 130 -3.59 10.82 -17.14
N MET A 131 -4.03 9.63 -16.72
CA MET A 131 -3.76 8.37 -17.43
C MET A 131 -4.37 8.37 -18.84
N ASP A 132 -5.63 8.80 -18.95
CA ASP A 132 -6.36 8.83 -20.22
C ASP A 132 -5.78 9.88 -21.19
N ASP A 133 -5.52 11.10 -20.71
CA ASP A 133 -5.01 12.21 -21.53
C ASP A 133 -3.62 11.91 -22.12
N LEU A 134 -2.79 11.17 -21.38
CA LEU A 134 -1.44 10.82 -21.77
C LEU A 134 -1.33 9.45 -22.45
N ASN A 135 -2.45 8.70 -22.50
CA ASN A 135 -2.51 7.33 -23.01
C ASN A 135 -1.37 6.46 -22.44
N LEU A 136 -1.28 6.43 -21.11
CA LEU A 136 -0.18 5.76 -20.41
C LEU A 136 -0.16 4.25 -20.67
N ASP A 137 1.02 3.74 -20.97
CA ASP A 137 1.30 2.33 -21.20
C ASP A 137 2.40 1.89 -20.22
N PHE A 138 2.16 0.78 -19.53
CA PHE A 138 3.03 0.24 -18.50
C PHE A 138 3.54 -1.18 -18.81
N ASP A 139 3.26 -1.74 -19.98
CA ASP A 139 3.49 -3.17 -20.27
C ASP A 139 4.95 -3.60 -20.08
N GLU A 140 5.91 -2.76 -20.48
CA GLU A 140 7.34 -3.02 -20.27
C GLU A 140 7.72 -2.99 -18.78
N LEU A 141 7.15 -2.05 -18.03
CA LEU A 141 7.39 -1.87 -16.59
C LEU A 141 6.78 -3.02 -15.79
N ASP A 142 5.58 -3.48 -16.15
CA ASP A 142 4.96 -4.68 -15.61
C ASP A 142 5.84 -5.91 -15.87
N THR A 143 6.32 -6.08 -17.10
CA THR A 143 7.23 -7.17 -17.47
C THR A 143 8.53 -7.16 -16.66
N ARG A 144 9.08 -5.98 -16.35
CA ARG A 144 10.25 -5.82 -15.48
C ARG A 144 9.91 -6.15 -14.03
N PHE A 145 8.80 -5.64 -13.53
CA PHE A 145 8.34 -5.89 -12.16
C PHE A 145 8.17 -7.39 -11.88
N TYR A 146 7.52 -8.13 -12.79
CA TYR A 146 7.28 -9.56 -12.63
C TYR A 146 8.55 -10.43 -12.60
N LYS A 147 9.70 -9.88 -13.00
CA LYS A 147 11.01 -10.57 -12.92
C LYS A 147 11.70 -10.37 -11.57
N ILE A 148 11.22 -9.44 -10.74
CA ILE A 148 11.78 -9.18 -9.41
C ILE A 148 11.33 -10.31 -8.47
N SER A 149 12.30 -11.07 -7.95
CA SER A 149 12.03 -12.26 -7.11
C SER A 149 12.45 -12.09 -5.65
N ASP A 150 13.15 -11.02 -5.31
CA ASP A 150 13.80 -10.80 -4.02
C ASP A 150 13.22 -9.61 -3.22
N LEU A 151 12.11 -9.04 -3.67
CA LEU A 151 11.45 -7.91 -3.00
C LEU A 151 11.00 -8.24 -1.58
N ASP A 152 10.30 -9.37 -1.38
CA ASP A 152 9.89 -9.84 -0.06
C ASP A 152 11.09 -10.04 0.88
N LYS A 153 12.20 -10.54 0.35
CA LYS A 153 13.44 -10.72 1.12
C LYS A 153 13.98 -9.37 1.58
N SER A 154 14.07 -8.39 0.68
CA SER A 154 14.55 -7.04 1.00
C SER A 154 13.65 -6.34 2.02
N ILE A 155 12.32 -6.51 1.91
CA ILE A 155 11.36 -6.01 2.88
C ILE A 155 11.60 -6.65 4.25
N MET A 156 11.72 -7.98 4.32
CA MET A 156 11.97 -8.69 5.59
C MET A 156 13.29 -8.29 6.24
N GLU A 157 14.37 -8.14 5.47
CA GLU A 157 15.64 -7.66 5.99
C GLU A 157 15.52 -6.24 6.57
N TYR A 158 14.78 -5.35 5.90
CA TYR A 158 14.52 -4.01 6.41
C TYR A 158 13.69 -4.04 7.71
N ILE A 159 12.63 -4.86 7.77
CA ILE A 159 11.82 -5.03 8.98
C ILE A 159 12.69 -5.52 10.14
N LYS A 160 13.50 -6.56 9.94
CA LYS A 160 14.37 -7.13 10.99
C LYS A 160 15.39 -6.11 11.50
N ARG A 161 15.99 -5.30 10.61
CA ARG A 161 16.89 -4.21 11.00
C ARG A 161 16.21 -3.09 11.80
N ASN A 162 14.88 -2.95 11.68
CA ASN A 162 14.09 -1.88 12.30
C ASN A 162 13.00 -2.40 13.25
N LYS A 163 13.16 -3.62 13.80
CA LYS A 163 12.08 -4.39 14.45
C LYS A 163 11.25 -3.61 15.49
N GLU A 164 11.88 -2.77 16.29
CA GLU A 164 11.19 -1.99 17.34
C GLU A 164 10.16 -1.00 16.76
N GLN A 165 10.41 -0.49 15.55
CA GLN A 165 9.48 0.40 14.86
C GLN A 165 8.29 -0.35 14.26
N PHE A 166 8.35 -1.68 14.16
CA PHE A 166 7.26 -2.53 13.69
C PHE A 166 6.41 -3.10 14.82
N TYR A 167 6.81 -2.91 16.08
CA TYR A 167 6.03 -3.42 17.21
C TYR A 167 4.63 -2.78 17.25
N PHE A 168 3.64 -3.62 17.47
CA PHE A 168 2.24 -3.23 17.58
C PHE A 168 1.57 -4.05 18.67
N ASN A 169 0.74 -3.40 19.49
CA ASN A 169 -0.17 -4.09 20.39
C ASN A 169 -1.43 -3.24 20.53
N GLY A 170 -2.51 -3.67 19.90
CA GLY A 170 -3.70 -2.83 19.81
C GLY A 170 -4.90 -3.54 19.22
N LYS A 171 -6.06 -2.92 19.41
CA LYS A 171 -7.32 -3.39 18.80
C LYS A 171 -7.50 -2.76 17.42
N VAL A 172 -7.61 -3.60 16.41
CA VAL A 172 -7.81 -3.20 15.02
C VAL A 172 -9.23 -3.52 14.59
N LYS A 173 -9.89 -2.57 13.91
CA LYS A 173 -11.18 -2.79 13.24
C LYS A 173 -10.92 -2.85 11.75
N LYS A 174 -11.44 -3.88 11.07
CA LYS A 174 -11.39 -3.96 9.60
C LYS A 174 -12.04 -2.72 8.99
N GLY A 175 -11.33 -2.00 8.13
CA GLY A 175 -11.78 -0.81 7.42
C GLY A 175 -12.85 -1.16 6.38
N PHE A 176 -12.68 -2.29 5.69
CA PHE A 176 -13.53 -2.82 4.61
C PHE A 176 -14.37 -4.04 5.03
#